data_AF-A0A955CT24-F1
#
_entry.id   AF-A0A955CT24-F1
#
_cell.length_a   1.000
_cell.length_b   1.000
_cell.length_c   1.000
_cell.angle_alpha   90.00
_cell.angle_beta   90.00
_cell.angle_gamma   90.00
#
_symmetry.space_group_name_H-M   'P 1'
#
loop_
_entity.id
_entity.type
_entity.pdbx_description
1 polymer ?
#
loop_
_entity_poly.entity_id
_entity_poly.type
_entity_poly.pdbx_seq_one_letter_code
_entity_poly.pdbx_strand_id
1 'polypeptide(L)'
;MNEHNEYMNPDQNSGEEGSSNIFLNLHETDSTGIPSLKNAPDSVISTSASESKVSPQMLVALGVVAVGAGMIYAMRYIGMKAGLDDQVVAIDYTSQSSNADFNKRFGQMIGELDESSIAVQFGEQTEFTSEPFARPRAVSNKAAPVVKAEPGMSEEERLALQRERELEFERQRRHDAVVSEAMSFHLQGVVGGSRPAARVSGQAVAVGSKLGEYFKVTQITGRSVVIEGDGMRFEIALGEPTKQID
;
A
#
# COMPACT_ATOMS: atom_id res chain seq x y z
N MET A 1 -27.04 1.58 -48.74
CA MET A 1 -26.66 1.24 -50.13
C MET A 1 -25.14 1.27 -50.21
N ASN A 2 -24.56 0.32 -50.96
CA ASN A 2 -23.17 -0.20 -50.95
C ASN A 2 -23.01 -1.37 -49.97
N GLU A 3 -23.36 -2.60 -50.39
CA GLU A 3 -22.57 -3.55 -51.24
C GLU A 3 -21.38 -4.11 -50.46
N HIS A 4 -21.55 -5.30 -49.88
CA HIS A 4 -21.11 -6.59 -50.42
C HIS A 4 -19.58 -6.70 -50.52
N ASN A 5 -18.99 -7.39 -49.54
CA ASN A 5 -17.82 -8.23 -49.80
C ASN A 5 -17.95 -9.51 -48.98
N GLU A 6 -18.45 -10.53 -49.65
CA GLU A 6 -18.63 -11.89 -49.21
C GLU A 6 -17.60 -12.75 -49.97
N TYR A 7 -17.17 -13.82 -49.32
CA TYR A 7 -16.51 -15.03 -49.84
C TYR A 7 -14.99 -15.20 -49.71
N MET A 8 -14.70 -16.28 -48.96
CA MET A 8 -13.74 -17.37 -49.24
C MET A 8 -12.26 -17.06 -48.98
N ASN A 9 -11.47 -17.94 -48.35
CA ASN A 9 -11.52 -19.40 -48.35
C ASN A 9 -10.61 -19.98 -47.23
N PRO A 10 -10.39 -21.30 -47.11
CA PRO A 10 -10.55 -22.02 -45.86
C PRO A 10 -9.24 -22.70 -45.37
N ASP A 11 -9.37 -23.40 -44.26
CA ASP A 11 -8.72 -24.69 -43.97
C ASP A 11 -7.19 -24.82 -43.80
N GLN A 12 -6.88 -25.73 -42.87
CA GLN A 12 -5.62 -26.46 -42.67
C GLN A 12 -4.50 -25.75 -41.92
N ASN A 13 -4.51 -25.90 -40.59
CA ASN A 13 -3.35 -26.52 -39.95
C ASN A 13 -3.77 -27.32 -38.70
N SER A 14 -4.16 -28.57 -38.91
CA SER A 14 -4.16 -29.62 -37.88
C SER A 14 -2.74 -30.16 -37.78
N GLY A 15 -2.04 -29.84 -36.71
CA GLY A 15 -0.69 -30.32 -36.47
C GLY A 15 -0.36 -30.38 -34.98
N GLU A 16 -0.12 -31.61 -34.54
CA GLU A 16 0.63 -32.00 -33.33
C GLU A 16 -0.17 -32.20 -32.03
N GLU A 17 -0.74 -33.39 -31.98
CA GLU A 17 -0.86 -34.24 -30.80
C GLU A 17 0.45 -34.29 -30.02
N GLY A 18 0.55 -33.48 -28.96
CA GLY A 18 1.58 -33.57 -27.92
C GLY A 18 1.00 -34.17 -26.65
N SER A 19 0.60 -35.44 -26.69
CA SER A 19 0.23 -36.24 -25.51
C SER A 19 1.44 -36.38 -24.58
N SER A 20 1.63 -35.41 -23.70
CA SER A 20 2.55 -35.52 -22.57
C SER A 20 1.79 -36.16 -21.41
N ASN A 21 1.96 -37.48 -21.32
CA ASN A 21 1.69 -38.30 -20.15
C ASN A 21 2.40 -37.72 -18.93
N ILE A 22 1.70 -36.89 -18.14
CA ILE A 22 2.16 -36.48 -16.81
C ILE A 22 1.13 -36.98 -15.80
N PHE A 23 1.28 -38.27 -15.50
CA PHE A 23 1.13 -38.85 -14.15
C PHE A 23 0.19 -38.11 -13.19
N LEU A 24 -1.11 -38.24 -13.41
CA LEU A 24 -2.05 -38.37 -12.31
C LEU A 24 -2.34 -39.86 -12.15
N ASN A 25 -1.47 -40.51 -11.38
CA ASN A 25 -1.82 -41.73 -10.65
C ASN A 25 -2.95 -41.35 -9.68
N LEU A 26 -4.17 -41.36 -10.20
CA LEU A 26 -5.37 -41.42 -9.41
C LEU A 26 -5.43 -42.84 -8.87
N HIS A 27 -4.72 -43.08 -7.76
CA HIS A 27 -4.95 -44.25 -6.95
C HIS A 27 -6.44 -44.24 -6.57
N GLU A 28 -7.17 -45.21 -7.12
CA GLU A 28 -8.41 -45.71 -6.56
C GLU A 28 -8.19 -45.94 -5.06
N THR A 29 -8.65 -44.99 -4.24
CA THR A 29 -8.96 -45.29 -2.85
C THR A 29 -10.44 -45.60 -2.81
N ASP A 30 -10.68 -46.88 -2.57
CA ASP A 30 -11.96 -47.52 -2.38
C ASP A 30 -12.96 -46.68 -1.59
N SER A 31 -14.17 -46.66 -2.14
CA SER A 31 -15.41 -46.16 -1.57
C SER A 31 -15.88 -47.05 -0.40
N THR A 32 -15.12 -47.07 0.70
CA THR A 32 -15.66 -47.34 2.04
C THR A 32 -14.83 -46.55 3.06
N GLY A 33 -15.35 -45.43 3.54
CA GLY A 33 -14.68 -44.49 4.44
C GLY A 33 -14.43 -45.04 5.86
N ILE A 34 -13.57 -46.05 6.00
CA ILE A 34 -13.04 -46.54 7.28
C ILE A 34 -11.57 -46.93 7.07
N PRO A 35 -10.59 -46.17 7.59
CA PRO A 35 -9.19 -46.63 7.59
C PRO A 35 -9.04 -47.86 8.49
N SER A 36 -8.54 -48.95 7.90
CA SER A 36 -8.24 -50.21 8.57
C SER A 36 -7.12 -50.05 9.61
N LEU A 37 -7.48 -50.22 10.88
CA LEU A 37 -6.63 -50.19 12.09
C LEU A 37 -5.78 -51.47 12.31
N LYS A 38 -5.47 -52.25 11.27
CA LYS A 38 -4.84 -53.58 11.46
C LYS A 38 -3.32 -53.65 11.38
N ASN A 39 -2.62 -52.57 11.08
CA ASN A 39 -1.16 -52.54 11.10
C ASN A 39 -0.63 -51.58 12.17
N ALA A 40 -0.94 -51.88 13.43
CA ALA A 40 -0.16 -51.35 14.55
C ALA A 40 1.00 -52.33 14.79
N PRO A 41 2.26 -51.96 14.51
CA PRO A 41 3.38 -52.67 15.08
C PRO A 41 3.39 -52.40 16.58
N ASP A 42 3.21 -53.45 17.39
CA ASP A 42 3.55 -53.46 18.82
C ASP A 42 5.06 -53.24 18.98
N SER A 43 5.49 -51.99 18.89
CA SER A 43 6.87 -51.60 19.21
C SER A 43 7.00 -51.47 20.72
N VAL A 44 7.38 -52.59 21.31
CA VAL A 44 7.98 -52.78 22.64
C VAL A 44 8.90 -51.59 22.98
N ILE A 45 8.46 -50.75 23.91
CA ILE A 45 9.30 -49.70 24.51
C ILE A 45 10.23 -50.40 25.50
N SER A 46 11.34 -50.93 24.99
CA SER A 46 12.49 -51.31 25.79
C SER A 46 13.35 -50.06 26.01
N THR A 47 13.18 -49.43 27.17
CA THR A 47 14.11 -48.42 27.69
C THR A 47 15.42 -49.08 28.11
N SER A 48 16.25 -49.44 27.14
CA SER A 48 17.68 -49.63 27.39
C SER A 48 18.32 -48.24 27.46
N ALA A 49 18.93 -47.92 28.61
CA ALA A 49 19.72 -46.71 28.81
C ALA A 49 20.88 -46.67 27.80
N SER A 50 20.61 -46.07 26.64
CA SER A 50 21.59 -45.86 25.58
C SER A 50 22.47 -44.69 26.00
N GLU A 51 23.74 -44.98 26.28
CA GLU A 51 24.80 -44.00 26.40
C GLU A 51 24.73 -43.08 25.16
N SER A 52 24.31 -41.83 25.36
CA SER A 52 23.89 -40.97 24.26
C SER A 52 25.11 -40.51 23.47
N LYS A 53 25.43 -41.24 22.41
CA LYS A 53 26.34 -40.75 21.37
C LYS A 53 25.63 -39.60 20.67
N VAL A 54 25.97 -38.38 21.06
CA VAL A 54 25.43 -37.18 20.44
C VAL A 54 25.79 -37.23 18.96
N SER A 55 24.77 -37.31 18.09
CA SER A 55 25.01 -37.37 16.65
C SER A 55 25.79 -36.12 16.23
N PRO A 56 26.87 -36.23 15.44
CA PRO A 56 27.60 -35.07 14.94
C PRO A 56 26.69 -34.10 14.17
N GLN A 57 25.59 -34.59 13.60
CA GLN A 57 24.57 -33.76 12.95
C GLN A 57 23.84 -32.84 13.95
N MET A 58 23.61 -33.29 15.18
CA MET A 58 22.99 -32.48 16.23
C MET A 58 23.90 -31.34 16.67
N LEU A 59 25.22 -31.57 16.69
CA LEU A 59 26.23 -30.55 17.00
C LEU A 59 26.28 -29.46 15.92
N VAL A 60 26.21 -29.85 14.64
CA VAL A 60 26.15 -28.89 13.53
C VAL A 60 24.85 -28.09 13.56
N ALA A 61 23.71 -28.75 13.79
CA ALA A 61 22.42 -28.07 13.89
C ALA A 61 22.41 -27.05 15.03
N LEU A 62 22.93 -27.41 16.21
CA LEU A 62 23.07 -26.50 17.34
C LEU A 62 23.97 -25.29 17.00
N GLY A 63 25.07 -25.53 16.28
CA GLY A 63 25.97 -24.47 15.83
C GLY A 63 25.30 -23.47 14.90
N VAL A 64 24.54 -23.94 13.90
CA VAL A 64 23.81 -23.05 12.96
C VAL A 64 22.76 -22.23 13.69
N VAL A 65 22.02 -22.83 14.63
CA VAL A 65 21.03 -22.12 15.45
C VAL A 65 21.69 -21.04 16.31
N ALA A 66 22.83 -21.34 16.95
CA ALA A 66 23.57 -20.37 17.75
C ALA A 66 24.06 -19.17 16.94
N VAL A 67 24.61 -19.41 15.74
CA VAL A 67 25.07 -18.33 14.84
C VAL A 67 23.91 -17.48 14.34
N GLY A 68 22.80 -18.10 13.94
CA GLY A 68 21.61 -17.38 13.49
C GLY A 68 21.01 -16.50 14.58
N ALA A 69 20.88 -17.03 15.80
CA ALA A 69 20.40 -16.26 16.95
C ALA A 69 21.34 -15.08 17.29
N GLY A 70 22.66 -15.29 17.19
CA GLY A 70 23.66 -14.23 17.40
C GLY A 70 23.53 -13.08 16.40
N MET A 71 23.33 -13.37 15.11
CA MET A 71 23.17 -12.33 14.09
C MET A 71 21.90 -11.50 14.30
N ILE A 72 20.77 -12.16 14.59
CA ILE A 72 19.50 -11.46 14.87
C ILE A 72 19.63 -10.56 16.10
N TYR A 73 20.30 -11.05 17.16
CA TYR A 73 20.55 -10.26 18.37
C TYR A 73 21.41 -9.02 18.10
N ALA A 74 22.47 -9.15 17.29
CA ALA A 74 23.34 -8.02 16.92
C ALA A 74 22.58 -6.93 16.14
N MET A 75 21.74 -7.31 15.18
CA MET A 75 20.92 -6.35 14.43
C MET A 75 19.95 -5.60 15.35
N ARG A 76 19.34 -6.31 16.30
CA ARG A 76 18.45 -5.69 17.29
C ARG A 76 19.20 -4.71 18.20
N TYR A 77 20.39 -5.09 18.67
CA TYR A 77 21.19 -4.25 19.56
C TYR A 77 21.70 -2.98 18.87
N ILE A 78 22.16 -3.08 17.62
CA ILE A 78 22.63 -1.93 16.83
C ILE A 78 21.45 -1.01 16.47
N GLY A 79 20.31 -1.59 16.05
CA GLY A 79 19.11 -0.81 15.74
C GLY A 79 18.59 0.00 16.92
N MET A 80 18.68 -0.53 18.14
CA MET A 80 18.27 0.20 19.35
C MET A 80 19.24 1.33 19.76
N LYS A 81 20.52 1.22 19.41
CA LYS A 81 21.51 2.27 19.73
C LYS A 81 21.56 3.40 18.71
N ALA A 82 21.13 3.16 17.48
CA ALA A 82 21.14 4.17 16.41
C ALA A 82 20.14 5.33 16.62
N GLY A 83 19.32 5.31 17.69
CA GLY A 83 18.35 6.37 18.00
C GLY A 83 18.63 7.17 19.28
N LEU A 84 19.79 6.99 19.94
CA LEU A 84 20.07 7.59 21.26
C LEU A 84 21.34 8.45 21.33
N ASP A 85 22.03 8.70 20.22
CA ASP A 85 23.00 9.82 20.15
C ASP A 85 22.23 11.13 19.92
N ASP A 86 21.33 11.43 20.87
CA ASP A 86 20.77 12.76 21.03
C ASP A 86 21.91 13.59 21.63
N GLN A 87 22.76 14.14 20.75
CA GLN A 87 23.54 15.31 21.13
C GLN A 87 22.52 16.35 21.56
N VAL A 88 22.30 16.44 22.87
CA VAL A 88 21.58 17.53 23.52
C VAL A 88 22.37 18.79 23.18
N VAL A 89 22.08 19.34 22.00
CA VAL A 89 22.33 20.74 21.71
C VAL A 89 21.47 21.44 22.72
N ALA A 90 22.07 21.82 23.84
CA ALA A 90 21.50 22.82 24.73
C ALA A 90 21.33 24.06 23.85
N ILE A 91 20.14 24.21 23.26
CA ILE A 91 19.73 25.43 22.60
C ILE A 91 19.62 26.42 23.74
N ASP A 92 20.75 27.07 24.00
CA ASP A 92 20.82 28.18 24.93
C ASP A 92 20.02 29.31 24.27
N TYR A 93 18.74 29.39 24.65
CA TYR A 93 17.83 30.46 24.24
C TYR A 93 18.30 31.75 24.90
N THR A 94 19.42 32.30 24.42
CA THR A 94 19.77 33.67 24.71
C THR A 94 18.73 34.52 23.99
N SER A 95 17.79 35.03 24.77
CA SER A 95 16.73 35.93 24.36
C SER A 95 17.31 37.30 24.00
N GLN A 96 18.13 37.34 22.94
CA GLN A 96 18.49 38.56 22.27
C GLN A 96 17.32 39.00 21.37
N SER A 97 16.29 39.57 21.98
CA SER A 97 15.73 40.85 21.54
C SER A 97 14.48 41.19 22.35
N SER A 98 14.65 42.14 23.27
CA SER A 98 13.59 43.01 23.75
C SER A 98 13.09 43.89 22.58
N ASN A 99 12.48 43.29 21.56
CA ASN A 99 11.87 44.00 20.44
C ASN A 99 10.40 44.26 20.78
N ALA A 100 10.00 45.52 20.89
CA ALA A 100 8.60 45.91 21.10
C ALA A 100 7.66 45.31 20.03
N ASP A 101 8.18 45.05 18.83
CA ASP A 101 7.45 44.37 17.75
C ASP A 101 7.16 42.90 18.04
N PHE A 102 8.02 42.21 18.80
CA PHE A 102 7.74 40.84 19.25
C PHE A 102 6.56 40.81 20.21
N ASN A 103 6.51 41.73 21.18
CA ASN A 103 5.40 41.80 22.13
C ASN A 103 4.06 42.12 21.44
N LYS A 104 4.07 42.95 20.38
CA LYS A 104 2.87 43.20 19.56
C LYS A 104 2.42 41.94 18.81
N ARG A 105 3.34 41.24 18.14
CA ARG A 105 3.02 40.02 17.38
C ARG A 105 2.60 38.86 18.30
N PHE A 106 3.27 38.72 19.44
CA PHE A 106 2.95 37.73 20.45
C PHE A 106 1.57 38.01 21.07
N GLY A 107 1.27 39.26 21.41
CA GLY A 107 -0.06 39.64 21.88
C GLY A 107 -1.16 39.37 20.85
N GLN A 108 -0.87 39.59 19.57
CA GLN A 108 -1.80 39.30 18.48
C GLN A 108 -2.04 37.80 18.30
N MET A 109 -0.97 36.98 18.37
CA MET A 109 -1.09 35.52 18.32
C MET A 109 -1.83 34.94 19.54
N ILE A 110 -1.58 35.45 20.74
CA ILE A 110 -2.31 35.02 21.94
C ILE A 110 -3.79 35.43 21.85
N GLY A 111 -4.09 36.63 21.33
CA GLY A 111 -5.46 37.06 21.06
C GLY A 111 -6.16 36.15 20.05
N GLU A 112 -5.50 35.78 18.94
CA GLU A 112 -6.03 34.82 17.98
C GLU A 112 -6.21 33.41 18.57
N LEU A 113 -5.33 32.97 19.47
CA LEU A 113 -5.46 31.69 20.16
C LEU A 113 -6.61 31.68 21.17
N ASP A 114 -6.84 32.79 21.86
CA ASP A 114 -7.96 32.94 22.80
C ASP A 114 -9.30 33.03 22.06
N GLU A 115 -9.34 33.74 20.93
CA GLU A 115 -10.49 33.77 20.02
C GLU A 115 -10.70 32.41 19.32
N SER A 116 -9.63 31.65 19.09
CA SER A 116 -9.64 30.28 18.57
C SER A 116 -9.70 29.22 19.68
N SER A 117 -10.13 29.57 20.90
CA SER A 117 -10.49 28.60 21.94
C SER A 117 -11.80 27.88 21.56
N ILE A 118 -11.75 27.14 20.45
CA ILE A 118 -12.64 26.03 20.17
C ILE A 118 -12.47 25.12 21.39
N ALA A 119 -13.48 25.12 22.26
CA ALA A 119 -13.54 24.18 23.36
C ALA A 119 -13.37 22.78 22.76
N VAL A 120 -12.18 22.21 22.94
CA VAL A 120 -11.91 20.80 22.65
C VAL A 120 -12.72 20.03 23.70
N GLN A 121 -14.01 19.85 23.41
CA GLN A 121 -14.86 18.94 24.14
C GLN A 121 -14.29 17.56 23.87
N PHE A 122 -13.51 17.06 24.83
CA PHE A 122 -13.18 15.65 24.89
C PHE A 122 -14.52 14.92 25.05
N GLY A 123 -15.02 14.35 23.96
CA GLY A 123 -16.11 13.40 24.03
C GLY A 123 -15.70 12.27 24.97
N GLU A 124 -16.51 11.98 25.98
CA GLU A 124 -16.20 11.08 27.11
C GLU A 124 -15.85 9.64 26.72
N GLN A 125 -15.82 9.27 25.45
CA GLN A 125 -15.58 7.89 25.02
C GLN A 125 -14.82 7.86 23.69
N THR A 126 -13.50 7.93 23.76
CA THR A 126 -12.68 7.35 22.67
C THR A 126 -11.52 6.63 23.30
N GLU A 127 -11.48 5.32 23.03
CA GLU A 127 -10.50 4.35 23.47
C GLU A 127 -9.09 4.90 23.34
N PHE A 128 -8.27 4.68 24.37
CA PHE A 128 -6.85 4.99 24.37
C PHE A 128 -6.18 4.30 23.17
N THR A 129 -6.02 5.02 22.07
CA THR A 129 -5.23 4.55 20.94
C THR A 129 -3.79 4.38 21.39
N SER A 130 -3.15 3.32 20.92
CA SER A 130 -1.85 2.76 21.31
C SER A 130 -0.62 3.66 21.16
N GLU A 131 -0.79 4.97 20.97
CA GLU A 131 0.30 5.92 20.72
C GLU A 131 0.16 7.17 21.62
N PRO A 132 0.45 7.07 22.93
CA PRO A 132 0.28 8.16 23.90
C PRO A 132 1.24 9.36 23.70
N PHE A 133 2.21 9.26 22.76
CA PHE A 133 3.19 10.29 22.46
C PHE A 133 3.28 10.65 20.98
N ALA A 134 2.39 10.12 20.14
CA ALA A 134 2.28 10.65 18.80
C ALA A 134 1.81 12.10 18.92
N ARG A 135 2.63 13.05 18.43
CA ARG A 135 2.18 14.44 18.25
C ARG A 135 0.85 14.34 17.52
N PRO A 136 -0.23 14.98 18.02
CA PRO A 136 -1.46 15.02 17.27
C PRO A 136 -1.08 15.57 15.91
N ARG A 137 -1.00 14.70 14.90
CA ARG A 137 -1.08 15.15 13.53
C ARG A 137 -2.37 15.93 13.57
N ALA A 138 -2.29 17.22 13.31
CA ALA A 138 -3.47 17.97 12.98
C ALA A 138 -4.05 17.20 11.80
N VAL A 139 -4.97 16.28 12.10
CA VAL A 139 -6.11 16.00 11.26
C VAL A 139 -6.71 17.38 11.15
N SER A 140 -6.20 18.10 10.14
CA SER A 140 -7.00 18.97 9.32
C SER A 140 -8.10 18.07 8.79
N ASN A 141 -9.05 17.73 9.67
CA ASN A 141 -10.43 18.01 9.40
C ASN A 141 -10.40 19.47 8.94
N LYS A 142 -10.14 19.65 7.62
CA LYS A 142 -10.87 20.60 6.81
C LYS A 142 -12.33 20.28 7.10
N ALA A 143 -12.80 20.74 8.27
CA ALA A 143 -14.18 21.06 8.47
C ALA A 143 -14.50 21.88 7.24
N ALA A 144 -15.48 21.40 6.46
CA ALA A 144 -16.00 22.15 5.32
C ALA A 144 -16.08 23.61 5.77
N PRO A 145 -15.48 24.57 5.02
CA PRO A 145 -15.36 25.94 5.46
C PRO A 145 -16.74 26.43 5.84
N VAL A 146 -16.99 26.55 7.15
CA VAL A 146 -18.25 27.06 7.67
C VAL A 146 -18.31 28.48 7.15
N VAL A 147 -19.19 28.68 6.19
CA VAL A 147 -19.36 29.95 5.50
C VAL A 147 -19.74 30.95 6.58
N LYS A 148 -18.84 31.88 6.92
CA LYS A 148 -19.22 33.06 7.69
C LYS A 148 -20.30 33.73 6.86
N ALA A 149 -21.54 33.60 7.30
CA ALA A 149 -22.70 34.08 6.57
C ALA A 149 -22.55 35.59 6.40
N GLU A 150 -22.35 36.05 5.17
CA GLU A 150 -22.48 37.47 4.88
C GLU A 150 -23.93 37.87 5.22
N PRO A 151 -24.11 38.92 6.04
CA PRO A 151 -25.43 39.34 6.48
C PRO A 151 -26.14 40.02 5.30
N GLY A 152 -26.95 39.23 4.56
CA GLY A 152 -27.72 39.72 3.41
C GLY A 152 -28.18 38.66 2.41
N MET A 153 -27.58 37.46 2.41
CA MET A 153 -27.94 36.39 1.47
C MET A 153 -29.28 35.72 1.83
N SER A 154 -30.15 35.52 0.84
CA SER A 154 -31.42 34.79 1.00
C SER A 154 -31.17 33.32 1.37
N GLU A 155 -32.11 32.67 2.08
CA GLU A 155 -31.96 31.26 2.49
C GLU A 155 -31.84 30.30 1.30
N GLU A 156 -32.51 30.59 0.18
CA GLU A 156 -32.42 29.80 -1.05
C GLU A 156 -31.03 29.89 -1.69
N GLU A 157 -30.44 31.09 -1.71
CA GLU A 157 -29.11 31.31 -2.27
C GLU A 157 -28.02 30.62 -1.43
N ARG A 158 -28.18 30.58 -0.10
CA ARG A 158 -27.29 29.82 0.79
C ARG A 158 -27.31 28.32 0.49
N LEU A 159 -28.50 27.76 0.25
CA LEU A 159 -28.66 26.33 0.00
C LEU A 159 -28.13 25.93 -1.39
N ALA A 160 -28.30 26.80 -2.39
CA ALA A 160 -27.67 26.63 -3.70
C ALA A 160 -26.13 26.66 -3.61
N LEU A 161 -25.57 27.63 -2.90
CA LEU A 161 -24.12 27.76 -2.71
C LEU A 161 -23.54 26.56 -1.94
N GLN A 162 -24.26 26.04 -0.95
CA GLN A 162 -23.83 24.88 -0.19
C GLN A 162 -23.77 23.61 -1.06
N ARG A 163 -24.79 23.37 -1.89
CA ARG A 163 -24.78 22.23 -2.84
C ARG A 163 -23.66 22.35 -3.86
N GLU A 164 -23.40 23.55 -4.39
CA GLU A 164 -22.32 23.76 -5.37
C GLU A 164 -20.96 23.44 -4.74
N ARG A 165 -20.72 23.89 -3.50
CA ARG A 165 -19.49 23.56 -2.77
C ARG A 165 -19.36 22.08 -2.47
N GLU A 166 -20.44 21.41 -2.07
CA GLU A 166 -20.43 19.96 -1.83
C GLU A 166 -20.03 19.20 -3.10
N LEU A 167 -20.57 19.58 -4.27
CA LEU A 167 -20.20 19.00 -5.55
C LEU A 167 -18.74 19.28 -5.94
N GLU A 168 -18.21 20.46 -5.62
CA GLU A 168 -16.78 20.76 -5.80
C GLU A 168 -15.89 19.94 -4.89
N PHE A 169 -16.26 19.79 -3.62
CA PHE A 169 -15.52 18.96 -2.67
C PHE A 169 -15.51 17.49 -3.07
N GLU A 170 -16.62 16.95 -3.57
CA GLU A 170 -16.66 15.58 -4.08
C GLU A 170 -15.75 15.39 -5.30
N ARG A 171 -15.75 16.35 -6.23
CA ARG A 171 -14.84 16.32 -7.40
C ARG A 171 -13.38 16.36 -6.99
N GLN A 172 -13.01 17.24 -6.05
CA GLN A 172 -11.65 17.31 -5.50
C GLN A 172 -11.26 16.00 -4.80
N ARG A 173 -12.16 15.41 -4.01
CA ARG A 173 -11.88 14.12 -3.34
C ARG A 173 -11.63 12.99 -4.34
N ARG A 174 -12.42 12.91 -5.42
CA ARG A 174 -12.19 11.92 -6.48
C ARG A 174 -10.86 12.15 -7.18
N HIS A 175 -10.56 13.41 -7.52
CA HIS A 175 -9.29 13.77 -8.14
C HIS A 175 -8.10 13.39 -7.27
N ASP A 176 -8.12 13.74 -5.97
CA ASP A 176 -7.06 13.40 -5.03
C ASP A 176 -6.92 11.89 -4.85
N ALA A 177 -8.03 11.15 -4.81
CA ALA A 177 -8.02 9.69 -4.75
C ALA A 177 -7.35 9.09 -5.98
N VAL A 178 -7.75 9.51 -7.19
CA VAL A 178 -7.16 9.06 -8.46
C VAL A 178 -5.66 9.36 -8.48
N VAL A 179 -5.25 10.60 -8.18
CA VAL A 179 -3.82 10.97 -8.16
C VAL A 179 -3.04 10.12 -7.16
N SER A 180 -3.56 9.95 -5.94
CA SER A 180 -2.89 9.15 -4.91
C SER A 180 -2.72 7.68 -5.31
N GLU A 181 -3.72 7.11 -5.99
CA GLU A 181 -3.67 5.74 -6.51
C GLU A 181 -2.67 5.63 -7.66
N ALA A 182 -2.65 6.60 -8.59
CA ALA A 182 -1.68 6.64 -9.69
C ALA A 182 -0.22 6.66 -9.17
N MET A 183 0.04 7.45 -8.13
CA MET A 183 1.36 7.56 -7.49
C MET A 183 1.78 6.29 -6.74
N SER A 184 0.83 5.42 -6.39
CA SER A 184 1.11 4.14 -5.73
C SER A 184 1.60 3.05 -6.71
N PHE A 185 1.39 3.24 -8.01
CA PHE A 185 1.80 2.25 -9.01
C PHE A 185 3.31 2.28 -9.26
N HIS A 186 3.89 1.09 -9.32
CA HIS A 186 5.32 0.92 -9.59
C HIS A 186 5.52 -0.07 -10.74
N LEU A 187 6.23 0.35 -11.77
CA LEU A 187 6.58 -0.52 -12.89
C LEU A 187 7.72 -1.46 -12.47
N GLN A 188 7.47 -2.77 -12.55
CA GLN A 188 8.45 -3.80 -12.20
C GLN A 188 9.21 -4.31 -13.42
N GLY A 189 8.55 -4.34 -14.59
CA GLY A 189 9.17 -4.77 -15.83
C GLY A 189 8.24 -4.64 -17.03
N VAL A 190 8.85 -4.57 -18.21
CA VAL A 190 8.15 -4.55 -19.50
C VAL A 190 8.66 -5.72 -20.33
N VAL A 191 7.72 -6.51 -20.85
CA VAL A 191 7.96 -7.57 -21.82
C VAL A 191 7.68 -6.99 -23.21
N GLY A 192 8.74 -6.77 -23.98
CA GLY A 192 8.64 -6.32 -25.37
C GLY A 192 8.12 -7.41 -26.31
N GLY A 193 7.88 -7.04 -27.57
CA GLY A 193 7.42 -7.94 -28.63
C GLY A 193 6.32 -7.32 -29.49
N SER A 194 5.69 -8.14 -30.33
CA SER A 194 4.54 -7.72 -31.15
C SER A 194 3.30 -7.37 -30.31
N ARG A 195 3.20 -7.98 -29.12
CA ARG A 195 2.14 -7.72 -28.14
C ARG A 195 2.79 -7.32 -26.81
N PRO A 196 3.10 -6.04 -26.59
CA PRO A 196 3.77 -5.60 -25.39
C PRO A 196 2.89 -5.82 -24.15
N ALA A 197 3.53 -6.28 -23.07
CA ALA A 197 2.90 -6.46 -21.77
C ALA A 197 3.82 -5.89 -20.68
N ALA A 198 3.24 -5.39 -19.59
CA ALA A 198 4.00 -4.83 -18.48
C ALA A 198 3.52 -5.43 -17.16
N ARG A 199 4.40 -5.44 -16.16
CA ARG A 199 4.07 -5.81 -14.79
C ARG A 199 4.08 -4.57 -13.91
N VAL A 200 2.90 -4.13 -13.50
CA VAL A 200 2.72 -2.91 -12.69
C VAL A 200 2.15 -3.33 -11.34
N SER A 201 2.84 -2.99 -10.25
CA SER A 201 2.47 -3.36 -8.88
C SER A 201 2.09 -4.85 -8.71
N GLY A 202 2.82 -5.75 -9.38
CA GLY A 202 2.62 -7.19 -9.31
C GLY A 202 1.60 -7.76 -10.31
N GLN A 203 0.77 -6.93 -10.94
CA GLN A 203 -0.23 -7.32 -11.93
C GLN A 203 0.32 -7.26 -13.36
N ALA A 204 0.04 -8.29 -14.17
CA ALA A 204 0.38 -8.31 -15.58
C ALA A 204 -0.73 -7.60 -16.38
N VAL A 205 -0.36 -6.54 -17.10
CA VAL A 205 -1.29 -5.71 -17.89
C VAL A 205 -0.81 -5.58 -19.33
N ALA A 206 -1.76 -5.54 -20.26
CA ALA A 206 -1.52 -5.28 -21.67
C ALA A 206 -2.12 -3.92 -22.07
N VAL A 207 -1.81 -3.44 -23.27
CA VAL A 207 -2.45 -2.24 -23.83
C VAL A 207 -3.97 -2.44 -23.86
N GLY A 208 -4.70 -1.50 -23.29
CA GLY A 208 -6.16 -1.53 -23.16
C GLY A 208 -6.71 -2.23 -21.92
N SER A 209 -5.86 -2.93 -21.14
CA SER A 209 -6.26 -3.52 -19.87
C SER A 209 -6.56 -2.44 -18.82
N LYS A 210 -7.47 -2.74 -17.89
CA LYS A 210 -7.71 -1.92 -16.71
C LYS A 210 -6.62 -2.18 -15.66
N LEU A 211 -6.18 -1.13 -15.00
CA LEU A 211 -5.25 -1.17 -13.88
C LEU A 211 -5.95 -0.50 -12.69
N GLY A 212 -6.19 -1.26 -11.61
CA GLY A 212 -7.05 -0.78 -10.52
C GLY A 212 -8.49 -0.52 -10.97
N GLU A 213 -9.15 0.45 -10.33
CA GLU A 213 -10.54 0.80 -10.61
C GLU A 213 -10.69 1.89 -11.67
N TYR A 214 -9.75 2.85 -11.70
CA TYR A 214 -9.90 4.09 -12.46
C TYR A 214 -9.05 4.15 -13.74
N PHE A 215 -8.02 3.32 -13.86
CA PHE A 215 -7.02 3.48 -14.92
C PHE A 215 -7.16 2.46 -16.05
N LYS A 216 -6.83 2.92 -17.25
CA LYS A 216 -6.68 2.09 -18.44
C LYS A 216 -5.29 2.31 -19.04
N VAL A 217 -4.63 1.22 -19.40
CA VAL A 217 -3.32 1.29 -20.07
C VAL A 217 -3.53 1.75 -21.52
N THR A 218 -2.94 2.89 -21.89
CA THR A 218 -3.06 3.44 -23.25
C THR A 218 -1.86 3.07 -24.11
N GLN A 219 -0.65 3.11 -23.54
CA GLN A 219 0.58 2.82 -24.27
C GLN A 219 1.60 2.11 -23.38
N ILE A 220 2.27 1.12 -23.95
CA ILE A 220 3.43 0.46 -23.33
C ILE A 220 4.63 0.71 -24.22
N THR A 221 5.60 1.47 -23.69
CA THR A 221 6.91 1.73 -24.29
C THR A 221 7.95 0.86 -23.59
N GLY A 222 9.13 0.66 -24.19
CA GLY A 222 10.12 -0.31 -23.71
C GLY A 222 10.55 -0.15 -22.23
N ARG A 223 10.44 1.04 -21.64
CA ARG A 223 10.76 1.32 -20.23
C ARG A 223 9.72 2.13 -19.47
N SER A 224 8.60 2.46 -20.11
CA SER A 224 7.54 3.25 -19.49
C SER A 224 6.17 2.81 -19.94
N VAL A 225 5.18 2.98 -19.06
CA VAL A 225 3.78 2.69 -19.32
C VAL A 225 2.99 3.96 -19.12
N VAL A 226 2.18 4.34 -20.11
CA VAL A 226 1.24 5.44 -20.01
C VAL A 226 -0.11 4.87 -19.63
N ILE A 227 -0.64 5.36 -18.52
CA ILE A 227 -1.99 5.06 -18.04
C ILE A 227 -2.85 6.32 -18.11
N GLU A 228 -4.14 6.13 -18.40
CA GLU A 228 -5.12 7.20 -18.44
C GLU A 228 -6.26 6.88 -17.47
N GLY A 229 -6.63 7.86 -16.64
CA GLY A 229 -7.72 7.75 -15.66
C GLY A 229 -8.32 9.13 -15.41
N ASP A 230 -9.64 9.22 -15.46
CA ASP A 230 -10.41 10.48 -15.28
C ASP A 230 -9.91 11.66 -16.13
N GLY A 231 -9.46 11.37 -17.36
CA GLY A 231 -8.95 12.37 -18.29
C GLY A 231 -7.52 12.85 -18.03
N MET A 232 -6.83 12.31 -17.01
CA MET A 232 -5.43 12.58 -16.74
C MET A 232 -4.54 11.44 -17.24
N ARG A 233 -3.35 11.79 -17.74
CA ARG A 233 -2.33 10.83 -18.15
C ARG A 233 -1.17 10.78 -17.19
N PHE A 234 -0.71 9.58 -16.87
CA PHE A 234 0.45 9.35 -16.02
C PHE A 234 1.47 8.45 -16.71
N GLU A 235 2.75 8.83 -16.66
CA GLU A 235 3.88 7.99 -17.03
C GLU A 235 4.40 7.24 -15.81
N ILE A 236 4.47 5.91 -15.93
CA ILE A 236 5.16 5.07 -14.97
C ILE A 236 6.42 4.55 -15.66
N ALA A 237 7.58 5.08 -15.27
CA ALA A 237 8.87 4.68 -15.78
C ALA A 237 9.57 3.68 -14.83
N LEU A 238 10.37 2.78 -15.39
CA LEU A 238 11.04 1.72 -14.63
C LEU A 238 12.09 2.31 -13.68
N GLY A 239 11.82 2.25 -12.38
CA GLY A 239 12.71 2.75 -11.33
C GLY A 239 12.60 4.26 -11.05
N GLU A 240 11.62 4.94 -11.65
CA GLU A 240 11.31 6.34 -11.37
C GLU A 240 9.93 6.49 -10.72
N PRO A 241 9.70 7.55 -9.93
CA PRO A 241 8.36 7.87 -9.46
C PRO A 241 7.44 8.20 -10.64
N THR A 242 6.16 7.85 -10.50
CA THR A 242 5.11 8.19 -11.47
C THR A 242 5.05 9.70 -11.70
N LYS A 243 4.98 10.11 -12.96
CA LYS A 243 4.88 11.52 -13.37
C LYS A 243 3.56 11.74 -14.10
N GLN A 244 2.89 12.85 -13.82
CA GLN A 244 1.72 13.26 -14.60
C GLN A 244 2.19 13.89 -15.91
N ILE A 245 1.61 13.47 -17.03
CA ILE A 245 1.89 13.96 -18.39
C ILE A 245 0.61 14.62 -18.95
N ASP A 246 0.19 15.71 -18.33
CA ASP A 246 -0.85 16.61 -18.85
C ASP A 246 -0.61 18.02 -18.33
#